data_AF-A0A960IP30-F1
#
_entry.id   AF-A0A960IP30-F1
#
_cell.length_a   1.000
_cell.length_b   1.000
_cell.length_c   1.000
_cell.angle_alpha   90.00
_cell.angle_beta   90.00
_cell.angle_gamma   90.00
#
_symmetry.space_group_name_H-M   'P 1'
#
loop_
_entity.id
_entity.type
_entity.pdbx_description
1 polymer ?
#
loop_
_entity_poly.entity_id
_entity_poly.type
_entity_poly.pdbx_seq_one_letter_code
_entity_poly.pdbx_strand_id
1 'polypeptide(L)'
;EITTLEGLMSGEELGPVQVAFAEHDAFQCGYCTPGQVMAVEGLLRANPDPSIDEIRLGVSGNLCRCGAYPNIFRAARRAAELKREG
;
A
#
# COMPACT_ATOMS: atom_id res chain seq x y z
N GLU A 1 17.63 3.88 -9.53
CA GLU A 1 16.38 4.39 -10.13
C GLU A 1 15.47 4.88 -9.03
N ILE A 2 14.61 5.89 -9.28
CA ILE A 2 13.68 6.46 -8.29
C ILE A 2 12.26 6.35 -8.87
N THR A 3 11.34 5.80 -8.07
CA THR A 3 9.91 5.69 -8.41
C THR A 3 9.09 6.42 -7.35
N THR A 4 8.11 7.19 -7.79
CA THR A 4 7.13 7.87 -6.92
C THR A 4 5.76 7.21 -7.06
N LEU A 5 4.76 7.69 -6.31
CA LEU A 5 3.39 7.16 -6.34
C LEU A 5 2.82 7.11 -7.77
N GLU A 6 3.05 8.16 -8.54
CA GLU A 6 2.57 8.32 -9.91
C GLU A 6 3.17 7.25 -10.84
N GLY A 7 4.38 6.79 -10.53
CA GLY A 7 5.08 5.75 -11.30
C GLY A 7 4.55 4.33 -11.06
N LEU A 8 3.55 4.14 -10.19
CA LEU A 8 2.92 2.83 -9.98
C LEU A 8 1.74 2.57 -10.94
N MET A 9 1.32 3.58 -11.69
CA MET A 9 0.21 3.49 -12.64
C MET A 9 0.68 3.05 -14.03
N SER A 10 -0.23 2.43 -14.78
CA SER A 10 -0.08 2.17 -16.22
C SER A 10 -1.07 3.05 -17.00
N GLY A 11 -0.62 4.23 -17.42
CA GLY A 11 -1.51 5.23 -18.00
C GLY A 11 -2.51 5.72 -16.94
N GLU A 12 -3.81 5.48 -17.17
CA GLU A 12 -4.88 5.82 -16.22
C GLU A 12 -5.23 4.66 -15.26
N GLU A 13 -4.61 3.49 -15.44
CA GLU A 13 -4.87 2.30 -14.63
C GLU A 13 -4.03 2.34 -13.34
N LEU A 14 -4.71 2.12 -12.21
CA LEU A 14 -4.09 2.04 -10.89
C LEU A 14 -3.27 0.75 -10.74
N GLY A 15 -2.10 0.86 -10.11
CA GLY A 15 -1.32 -0.30 -9.70
C GLY A 15 -2.00 -1.09 -8.56
N PRO A 16 -1.59 -2.35 -8.31
CA PRO A 16 -2.25 -3.23 -7.35
C PRO A 16 -2.39 -2.66 -5.93
N VAL A 17 -1.36 -1.96 -5.44
CA VAL A 17 -1.42 -1.32 -4.11
C VAL A 17 -2.42 -0.16 -4.09
N GLN A 18 -2.47 0.64 -5.16
CA GLN A 18 -3.41 1.76 -5.27
C GLN A 18 -4.86 1.26 -5.35
N VAL A 19 -5.12 0.19 -6.12
CA VAL A 19 -6.43 -0.49 -6.17
C VAL A 19 -6.83 -0.97 -4.78
N ALA A 20 -5.95 -1.69 -4.08
CA ALA A 20 -6.25 -2.21 -2.76
C ALA A 20 -6.55 -1.11 -1.73
N PHE A 21 -5.83 0.02 -1.80
CA PHE A 21 -6.08 1.17 -0.94
C PHE A 21 -7.45 1.81 -1.21
N ALA A 22 -7.87 1.87 -2.47
CA ALA A 22 -9.19 2.36 -2.87
C ALA A 22 -10.31 1.42 -2.39
N GLU A 23 -10.17 0.11 -2.60
CA GLU A 23 -11.17 -0.89 -2.20
C GLU A 23 -11.41 -0.94 -0.68
N HIS A 24 -10.37 -0.67 0.11
CA HIS A 24 -10.41 -0.83 1.56
C HIS A 24 -10.58 0.47 2.34
N ASP A 25 -10.81 1.59 1.66
CA ASP A 25 -10.89 2.92 2.26
C ASP A 25 -9.66 3.19 3.15
N ALA A 26 -8.46 2.88 2.62
CA ALA A 26 -7.19 2.95 3.34
C ALA A 26 -6.60 4.36 3.41
N PHE A 27 -7.46 5.38 3.36
CA PHE A 27 -7.10 6.79 3.45
C PHE A 27 -8.28 7.59 4.00
N GLN A 28 -8.02 8.84 4.39
CA GLN A 28 -9.06 9.83 4.66
C GLN A 28 -8.64 11.17 4.05
N CYS A 29 -7.82 11.96 4.76
CA CYS A 29 -7.32 13.23 4.23
C CYS A 29 -6.36 13.09 3.04
N GLY A 30 -5.92 11.87 2.72
CA GLY A 30 -5.02 11.58 1.59
C GLY A 30 -3.55 11.94 1.81
N TYR A 31 -3.21 12.76 2.80
CA TYR A 31 -1.86 13.33 2.92
C TYR A 31 -0.76 12.28 3.12
N CYS A 32 -0.99 11.27 3.96
CA CYS A 32 -0.02 10.19 4.17
C CYS A 32 -0.09 9.10 3.09
N THR A 33 -1.12 9.10 2.23
CA THR A 33 -1.40 8.00 1.31
C THR A 33 -0.27 7.71 0.34
N PRO A 34 0.40 8.70 -0.29
CA PRO A 34 1.55 8.42 -1.16
C PRO A 34 2.67 7.64 -0.45
N GLY A 35 3.04 8.06 0.78
CA GLY A 35 4.06 7.38 1.57
C GLY A 35 3.64 5.97 1.98
N GLN A 36 2.39 5.79 2.41
CA GLN A 36 1.85 4.48 2.79
C GLN A 36 1.86 3.50 1.60
N VAL A 37 1.38 3.94 0.43
CA VAL A 37 1.35 3.12 -0.79
C VAL A 37 2.78 2.71 -1.18
N MET A 38 3.72 3.65 -1.20
CA MET A 38 5.11 3.35 -1.56
C MET A 38 5.80 2.42 -0.55
N ALA A 39 5.47 2.53 0.74
CA ALA A 39 6.00 1.63 1.76
C ALA A 39 5.47 0.20 1.63
N VAL A 40 4.17 0.05 1.37
CA VAL A 40 3.55 -1.26 1.09
C VAL A 40 4.13 -1.84 -0.20
N GLU A 41 4.25 -1.05 -1.27
CA GLU A 41 4.88 -1.49 -2.52
C GLU A 41 6.32 -1.96 -2.30
N GLY A 42 7.10 -1.21 -1.51
CA GLY A 42 8.46 -1.60 -1.13
C GLY A 42 8.51 -2.90 -0.34
N LEU A 43 7.62 -3.07 0.64
CA LEU A 43 7.46 -4.31 1.40
C LEU A 43 7.15 -5.49 0.47
N LEU A 44 6.15 -5.36 -0.41
CA LEU A 44 5.68 -6.45 -1.27
C LEU A 44 6.69 -6.85 -2.35
N ARG A 45 7.55 -5.93 -2.78
CA ARG A 45 8.69 -6.28 -3.64
C ARG A 45 9.74 -7.14 -2.92
N ALA A 46 9.92 -6.95 -1.61
CA ALA A 46 10.89 -7.71 -0.83
C ALA A 46 10.31 -9.02 -0.27
N ASN A 47 9.03 -9.00 0.13
CA ASN A 47 8.29 -10.14 0.63
C ASN A 47 6.87 -10.15 0.00
N PRO A 48 6.61 -11.00 -1.00
CA PRO A 48 5.32 -11.08 -1.70
C PRO A 48 4.15 -11.63 -0.87
N ASP A 49 4.40 -12.21 0.31
CA ASP A 49 3.35 -12.74 1.20
C ASP A 49 3.65 -12.44 2.68
N PRO A 50 3.66 -11.15 3.08
CA PRO A 50 4.02 -10.76 4.42
C PRO A 50 2.90 -11.10 5.42
N SER A 51 3.30 -11.54 6.61
CA SER A 51 2.40 -11.66 7.76
C SER A 51 1.89 -10.29 8.21
N ILE A 52 0.83 -10.28 9.03
CA ILE A 52 0.27 -9.02 9.56
C ILE A 52 1.29 -8.21 10.38
N ASP A 53 2.19 -8.87 11.10
CA ASP A 53 3.20 -8.19 11.92
C ASP A 53 4.31 -7.60 11.04
N GLU A 54 4.68 -8.27 9.94
CA GLU A 54 5.57 -7.71 8.93
C GLU A 54 4.93 -6.53 8.20
N ILE A 55 3.63 -6.58 7.92
CA ILE A 55 2.90 -5.43 7.35
C ILE A 55 2.95 -4.23 8.30
N ARG A 56 2.63 -4.45 9.59
CA ARG A 56 2.68 -3.38 10.60
C ARG A 56 4.06 -2.75 10.70
N LEU A 57 5.11 -3.57 10.71
CA LEU A 57 6.49 -3.10 10.73
C LEU A 57 6.85 -2.38 9.43
N GLY A 58 6.48 -2.92 8.27
CA GLY A 58 6.79 -2.36 6.96
C GLY A 58 6.20 -0.96 6.74
N VAL A 59 5.08 -0.64 7.39
CA VAL A 59 4.47 0.69 7.33
C VAL A 59 4.72 1.56 8.56
N SER A 60 5.47 1.09 9.56
CA SER A 60 5.62 1.79 10.85
C SER A 60 6.33 3.14 10.73
N GLY A 61 7.13 3.33 9.67
CA GLY A 61 7.76 4.62 9.34
C GLY A 61 6.82 5.66 8.73
N ASN A 62 5.59 5.27 8.38
CA ASN A 62 4.61 6.14 7.74
C ASN A 62 3.50 6.49 8.73
N LEU A 63 3.47 7.75 9.15
CA LEU A 63 2.52 8.23 10.15
C LEU A 63 1.18 8.64 9.52
N CYS A 64 0.07 8.13 10.08
CA CYS A 64 -1.29 8.47 9.68
C CYS A 64 -2.03 9.15 10.83
N ARG A 65 -2.36 10.43 10.68
CA ARG A 65 -3.09 11.19 11.73
C ARG A 65 -4.60 10.93 11.74
N CYS A 66 -5.15 10.52 10.60
CA CYS A 66 -6.57 10.17 10.47
C CYS A 66 -6.93 8.82 11.13
N GLY A 67 -5.92 7.98 11.43
CA GLY A 67 -6.14 6.69 12.07
C GLY A 67 -6.57 5.56 11.12
N ALA A 68 -6.24 5.65 9.83
CA ALA A 68 -6.62 4.66 8.82
C ALA A 68 -5.83 3.32 8.87
N TYR A 69 -4.97 3.10 9.87
CA TYR A 69 -4.07 1.93 9.94
C TYR A 69 -4.76 0.58 9.79
N PRO A 70 -5.90 0.28 10.45
CA PRO A 70 -6.57 -1.00 10.25
C PRO A 70 -6.95 -1.25 8.79
N ASN A 71 -7.30 -0.20 8.05
CA ASN A 71 -7.65 -0.25 6.64
C ASN A 71 -6.40 -0.39 5.77
N ILE A 72 -5.32 0.33 6.09
CA ILE A 72 -4.00 0.20 5.44
C ILE A 72 -3.47 -1.24 5.54
N PHE A 73 -3.60 -1.88 6.70
CA PHE A 73 -3.16 -3.27 6.87
C PHE A 73 -3.97 -4.24 6.01
N ARG A 74 -5.30 -4.04 5.92
CA ARG A 74 -6.16 -4.85 5.04
C ARG A 74 -5.82 -4.62 3.57
N ALA A 75 -5.60 -3.37 3.16
CA ALA A 75 -5.17 -3.01 1.82
C ALA A 75 -3.83 -3.64 1.46
N ALA A 76 -2.86 -3.65 2.38
CA ALA A 76 -1.56 -4.29 2.14
C ALA A 76 -1.70 -5.80 1.89
N ARG A 77 -2.54 -6.50 2.66
CA ARG A 77 -2.82 -7.92 2.42
C ARG A 77 -3.52 -8.14 1.07
N ARG A 78 -4.53 -7.32 0.75
CA ARG A 78 -5.22 -7.41 -0.55
C ARG A 78 -4.27 -7.13 -1.72
N ALA A 79 -3.36 -6.16 -1.58
CA ALA A 79 -2.36 -5.86 -2.59
C ALA A 79 -1.40 -7.04 -2.83
N ALA A 80 -1.05 -7.80 -1.79
CA ALA A 80 -0.27 -9.03 -1.92
C ALA A 80 -1.01 -10.10 -2.74
N GLU A 81 -2.32 -10.26 -2.52
CA GLU A 81 -3.18 -11.16 -3.31
C GLU A 81 -3.23 -10.73 -4.78
N LEU A 82 -3.56 -9.46 -5.04
CA LEU A 82 -3.66 -8.89 -6.41
C LEU A 82 -2.36 -9.04 -7.20
N LYS A 83 -1.19 -8.84 -6.56
CA LYS A 83 0.13 -9.00 -7.21
C LYS A 83 0.51 -10.44 -7.55
N ARG A 84 -0.17 -11.45 -6.98
CA ARG A 84 0.04 -12.86 -7.30
C ARG A 84 -0.94 -13.39 -8.34
N GLU A 85 -2.08 -12.72 -8.49
CA GLU A 85 -3.12 -13.05 -9.48
C GLU A 85 -2.76 -12.57 -10.90
N GLY A 86 -1.92 -11.53 -11.01
CA GLY A 86 -1.36 -11.01 -12.27
C GLY A 86 0.12 -11.34 -12.44
#